data_AF-A0A2V7WMY9-F1
#
_entry.id   AF-A0A2V7WMY9-F1
#
_cell.length_a   1.000
_cell.length_b   1.000
_cell.length_c   1.000
_cell.angle_alpha   90.00
_cell.angle_beta   90.00
_cell.angle_gamma   90.00
#
_symmetry.space_group_name_H-M   'P 1'
#
loop_
_entity.id
_entity.type
_entity.pdbx_description
1 polymer ?
#
loop_
_entity_poly.entity_id
_entity_poly.type
_entity_poly.pdbx_seq_one_letter_code
_entity_poly.pdbx_strand_id
1 'polypeptide(L)' 'MTRPLLFGFIAGFIATLVFHQLTLALLHRVGLSPFAPYAMRPVPPFGVPAVISLAFWGGVWGAIMIPVIERWRG' A
#
# COMPACT_ATOMS: atom_id res chain seq x y z
N MET A 1 -4.55 8.12 21.08
CA MET A 1 -4.12 6.82 20.50
C MET A 1 -4.58 6.59 19.06
N THR A 2 -5.69 7.17 18.59
CA THR A 2 -6.19 6.95 17.21
C THR A 2 -5.51 7.80 16.12
N ARG A 3 -5.02 9.00 16.46
CA ARG A 3 -4.38 9.92 15.48
C ARG A 3 -3.14 9.31 14.80
N PRO A 4 -2.18 8.71 15.52
CA PRO A 4 -1.00 8.10 14.88
C PRO A 4 -1.37 6.94 13.96
N LEU A 5 -2.35 6.12 14.35
CA LEU A 5 -2.86 5.02 13.52
C LEU A 5 -3.47 5.53 12.21
N LEU A 6 -4.26 6.60 12.28
CA LEU A 6 -4.85 7.22 11.09
C LEU A 6 -3.76 7.79 10.16
N PHE A 7 -2.77 8.49 10.71
CA PHE A 7 -1.64 8.98 9.91
C PHE A 7 -0.82 7.83 9.30
N GLY A 8 -0.57 6.77 10.07
CA GLY A 8 0.07 5.55 9.56
C GLY A 8 -0.72 4.92 8.42
N PHE A 9 -2.05 4.84 8.56
CA PHE A 9 -2.92 4.34 7.51
C PHE A 9 -2.83 5.17 6.23
N ILE A 10 -3.02 6.49 6.35
CA ILE A 10 -2.98 7.39 5.20
C ILE A 10 -1.61 7.34 4.53
N ALA A 11 -0.53 7.35 5.32
CA ALA A 11 0.83 7.26 4.81
C ALA A 11 1.06 5.94 4.06
N GLY A 12 0.66 4.80 4.62
CA GLY A 12 0.79 3.49 3.97
C GLY A 12 -0.05 3.38 2.69
N PHE A 13 -1.27 3.90 2.71
CA PHE A 13 -2.15 3.91 1.53
C PHE A 13 -1.55 4.71 0.37
N ILE A 14 -1.10 5.94 0.65
CA ILE A 14 -0.47 6.82 -0.35
C ILE A 14 0.86 6.23 -0.81
N ALA A 15 1.66 5.69 0.11
CA ALA A 15 2.94 5.08 -0.21
C ALA A 15 2.79 3.90 -1.18
N THR A 16 1.73 3.10 -1.04
CA THR A 16 1.45 2.03 -2.00
C THR A 16 1.09 2.59 -3.38
N LEU A 17 0.24 3.61 -3.47
CA LEU A 17 -0.15 4.19 -4.77
C LEU A 17 1.00 4.89 -5.50
N VAL A 18 1.95 5.46 -4.74
CA VAL A 18 3.07 6.20 -5.29
C VAL A 18 4.29 5.29 -5.43
N PHE A 19 4.90 4.86 -4.32
CA PHE A 19 6.20 4.18 -4.35
C PHE A 19 6.09 2.72 -4.78
N HIS A 20 5.12 1.97 -4.25
CA HIS A 20 4.97 0.56 -4.63
C HIS A 20 4.56 0.43 -6.10
N GLN A 21 3.55 1.18 -6.54
CA GLN A 21 3.13 1.13 -7.95
C GLN A 21 4.20 1.68 -8.91
N LEU A 22 4.95 2.73 -8.53
CA LEU A 22 6.08 3.20 -9.34
C LEU A 22 7.17 2.14 -9.45
N THR A 23 7.52 1.49 -8.34
CA THR A 23 8.51 0.40 -8.33
C THR A 23 8.04 -0.75 -9.21
N LEU A 24 6.78 -1.15 -9.07
CA LEU A 24 6.18 -2.19 -9.91
C LEU A 24 6.17 -1.79 -11.40
N ALA A 25 5.91 -0.52 -11.71
CA ALA A 25 5.95 -0.02 -13.08
C ALA A 25 7.36 -0.12 -13.69
N LEU A 26 8.40 0.22 -12.92
CA LEU A 26 9.79 0.07 -13.36
C LEU A 26 10.13 -1.41 -13.57
N LEU A 27 9.82 -2.28 -12.61
CA LEU A 27 10.07 -3.72 -12.69
C LEU A 27 9.33 -4.37 -13.87
N HIS A 28 8.09 -3.94 -14.13
CA HIS A 28 7.31 -4.43 -15.25
C HIS A 28 7.93 -4.00 -16.59
N ARG A 29 8.38 -2.73 -16.70
CA ARG A 29 9.03 -2.23 -17.93
C ARG A 29 10.32 -2.96 -18.28
N VAL A 30 11.10 -3.39 -17.29
CA VAL A 30 12.35 -4.13 -17.53
C VAL A 30 12.13 -5.66 -17.60
N GLY A 31 10.87 -6.12 -17.63
CA GLY A 31 10.54 -7.55 -17.75
C GLY A 31 10.80 -8.40 -16.51
N LEU A 32 11.09 -7.78 -15.36
CA LEU A 32 11.31 -8.49 -14.09
C LEU A 32 10.02 -8.82 -13.34
N SER A 33 8.91 -8.14 -13.67
CA SER A 33 7.59 -8.41 -13.12
C SER A 33 6.59 -8.75 -14.23
N PRO A 34 5.86 -9.89 -14.12
CA PRO A 34 4.76 -10.19 -15.03
C PRO A 34 3.49 -9.39 -14.74
N PHE A 35 3.46 -8.64 -13.63
CA PHE A 35 2.27 -7.90 -13.19
C PHE A 35 2.36 -6.43 -13.61
N ALA A 36 1.34 -5.97 -14.35
CA ALA A 36 1.20 -4.57 -14.72
C ALA A 36 0.86 -3.69 -13.48
N PRO A 37 1.42 -2.47 -13.40
CA PRO A 37 1.05 -1.51 -12.36
C PRO A 37 -0.39 -1.02 -12.54
N TYR A 38 -0.99 -0.51 -11.46
CA TYR A 38 -2.33 0.07 -11.43
C TYR A 38 -3.43 -0.85 -11.99
N ALA A 39 -3.37 -2.15 -11.67
CA ALA A 39 -4.37 -3.12 -12.12
C ALA A 39 -5.79 -2.75 -11.63
N MET A 40 -6.68 -2.48 -12.59
CA MET A 40 -8.08 -2.12 -12.34
C MET A 40 -9.03 -3.31 -12.35
N ARG A 41 -8.53 -4.54 -12.49
CA ARG A 41 -9.39 -5.73 -12.42
C ARG A 41 -10.10 -5.76 -11.06
N PRO A 42 -11.40 -6.09 -11.03
CA PRO A 42 -12.12 -6.25 -9.78
C PRO A 42 -11.57 -7.47 -9.01
N VAL A 43 -11.43 -7.35 -7.69
CA VAL A 43 -11.06 -8.47 -6.81
C VAL A 43 -12.24 -8.83 -5.88
N PRO A 44 -12.54 -10.13 -5.70
CA PRO A 44 -13.52 -10.57 -4.70
C PRO A 44 -13.15 -10.13 -3.28
N PRO A 45 -14.11 -10.04 -2.35
CA PRO A 45 -15.55 -10.28 -2.52
C PRO A 45 -16.34 -9.07 -3.01
N PHE A 46 -15.81 -7.85 -2.85
CA PHE A 46 -16.56 -6.60 -3.11
C PHE A 46 -16.37 -6.04 -4.52
N GLY A 47 -15.55 -6.67 -5.36
CA GLY A 47 -15.31 -6.24 -6.74
C GLY A 47 -14.54 -4.93 -6.87
N VAL A 48 -13.84 -4.49 -5.81
CA VAL A 48 -13.03 -3.27 -5.84
C VAL A 48 -11.81 -3.44 -6.77
N PRO A 49 -11.30 -2.36 -7.39
CA PRO A 49 -10.08 -2.45 -8.20
C PRO A 49 -8.90 -3.00 -7.38
N ALA A 50 -8.13 -3.92 -7.97
CA ALA A 50 -7.01 -4.57 -7.29
C ALA A 50 -5.99 -3.57 -6.71
N VAL A 51 -5.70 -2.49 -7.42
CA VAL A 51 -4.79 -1.43 -6.94
C VAL A 51 -5.31 -0.74 -5.66
N ILE A 52 -6.62 -0.54 -5.55
CA ILE A 52 -7.24 0.07 -4.36
C ILE A 52 -7.25 -0.90 -3.19
N SER A 53 -7.55 -2.18 -3.44
CA SER A 53 -7.45 -3.24 -2.43
C SER A 53 -6.02 -3.35 -1.89
N LEU A 54 -5.02 -3.30 -2.76
CA LEU A 54 -3.61 -3.32 -2.37
C LEU A 54 -3.22 -2.07 -1.57
N ALA A 55 -3.67 -0.89 -1.98
CA ALA A 55 -3.42 0.36 -1.24
C ALA A 55 -4.07 0.34 0.15
N PHE A 56 -5.29 -0.19 0.27
CA PHE A 56 -5.94 -0.40 1.56
C PHE A 56 -5.07 -1.23 2.51
N TRP A 57 -4.55 -2.37 2.04
CA TRP A 57 -3.65 -3.20 2.84
C TRP A 57 -2.33 -2.50 3.15
N GLY A 58 -1.79 -1.69 2.24
CA GLY A 58 -0.66 -0.80 2.52
C GLY A 58 -0.94 0.14 3.70
N GLY A 59 -2.13 0.72 3.74
CA GLY A 59 -2.59 1.53 4.88
C GLY A 59 -2.70 0.72 6.17
N VAL A 60 -3.30 -0.47 6.15
CA VAL A 60 -3.39 -1.34 7.34
C VAL A 60 -2.00 -1.61 7.92
N TRP A 61 -1.02 -1.95 7.08
CA TRP A 61 0.36 -2.16 7.52
C TRP A 61 1.00 -0.88 8.06
N GLY A 62 0.77 0.28 7.43
CA GLY A 62 1.25 1.57 7.94
C GLY A 62 0.69 1.92 9.33
N ALA A 63 -0.60 1.64 9.56
CA ALA A 63 -1.22 1.83 10.87
C ALA A 63 -0.62 0.90 11.95
N ILE A 64 -0.34 -0.35 11.60
CA ILE A 64 0.28 -1.34 12.51
C ILE A 64 1.73 -0.98 12.81
N MET A 65 2.48 -0.46 11.85
CA MET A 65 3.91 -0.14 12.01
C MET A 65 4.17 1.09 12.88
N ILE A 66 3.28 2.08 12.89
CA ILE A 66 3.47 3.31 13.69
C ILE A 66 3.73 3.04 15.18
N PRO A 67 2.92 2.27 15.92
CA PRO A 67 3.19 2.00 17.34
C PRO A 67 4.49 1.20 17.54
N VAL A 68 4.88 0.37 16.56
CA VAL A 68 6.17 -0.32 16.59
C VAL A 68 7.30 0.71 16.47
N ILE A 69 7.26 1.58 15.46
CA ILE A 69 8.26 2.63 15.24
C ILE A 69 8.37 3.57 16.44
N GLU A 70 7.24 3.97 17.03
CA GLU A 70 7.21 4.81 18.23
C GLU A 70 7.90 4.12 19.41
N ARG A 71 7.72 2.80 19.57
CA ARG A 71 8.41 2.02 20.60
C ARG A 71 9.93 1.99 20.41
N TRP A 72 10.44 1.99 19.17
CA TRP A 72 11.88 2.01 18.89
C TRP A 72 12.50 3.42 18.95
N ARG A 73 11.67 4.47 19.04
CA ARG A 73 12.11 5.87 19.15
C ARG A 73 12.30 6.34 20.59
N GLY A 74 11.88 5.55 21.58
CA GLY A 74 12.13 5.75 23.01
C GLY A 74 13.10 4.72 23.57
#